data_AF-A0A6L9S5D0-F1
#
_entry.id   AF-A0A6L9S5D0-F1
#
_cell.length_a   1.000
_cell.length_b   1.000
_cell.length_c   1.000
_cell.angle_alpha   90.00
_cell.angle_beta   90.00
_cell.angle_gamma   90.00
#
_symmetry.space_group_name_H-M   'P 1'
#
loop_
_entity.id
_entity.type
_entity.pdbx_description
1 polymer ?
#
loop_
_entity_poly.entity_id
_entity_poly.type
_entity_poly.pdbx_seq_one_letter_code
_entity_poly.pdbx_strand_id
1 'polypeptide(L)' 'MSAQVAIVCDRCGDIGAVGATAPELRDGLNGWSWRNGLDTCPLCRLVTSDVSYAGQARADGGFRS' A
#
# COMPACT_ATOMS: atom_id res chain seq x y z
N MET A 1 -6.39 13.16 -28.42
CA MET A 1 -6.54 12.04 -27.47
C MET A 1 -5.91 12.49 -26.16
N SER A 2 -6.68 12.54 -25.07
CA SER A 2 -6.11 12.81 -23.73
C SER A 2 -5.70 11.49 -23.09
N ALA A 3 -4.48 11.42 -22.55
CA ALA A 3 -4.03 10.26 -21.80
C ALA A 3 -4.77 10.20 -20.46
N GLN A 4 -5.12 8.98 -20.03
CA GLN A 4 -5.64 8.72 -18.69
C GLN A 4 -4.59 7.98 -17.88
N VAL A 5 -4.54 8.27 -16.59
CA VAL A 5 -3.63 7.65 -15.61
C VAL A 5 -4.47 6.93 -14.57
N ALA A 6 -4.02 5.76 -14.14
CA ALA A 6 -4.63 5.00 -13.06
C ALA A 6 -3.63 4.82 -11.92
N ILE A 7 -4.11 4.93 -10.68
CA ILE A 7 -3.35 4.52 -9.49
C ILE A 7 -3.64 3.03 -9.25
N VAL A 8 -2.59 2.21 -9.30
CA VAL A 8 -2.68 0.76 -9.15
C VAL A 8 -1.81 0.34 -7.98
N CYS A 9 -2.31 -0.57 -7.14
CA CYS A 9 -1.53 -1.08 -6.02
C CYS A 9 -0.40 -1.99 -6.52
N ASP A 10 0.84 -1.64 -6.18
CA ASP A 10 2.03 -2.40 -6.58
C ASP A 10 2.10 -3.82 -5.97
N ARG A 11 1.26 -4.11 -4.97
CA ARG A 11 1.25 -5.42 -4.29
C ARG A 11 0.22 -6.41 -4.82
N CYS A 12 -0.99 -5.94 -5.14
CA CYS A 12 -2.11 -6.81 -5.51
C CYS A 12 -2.81 -6.43 -6.81
N GLY A 13 -2.45 -5.29 -7.42
CA GLY A 13 -3.09 -4.81 -8.63
C GLY A 13 -4.45 -4.14 -8.42
N ASP A 14 -4.88 -3.92 -7.18
CA ASP A 14 -6.11 -3.18 -6.88
C ASP A 14 -6.08 -1.78 -7.53
N ILE A 15 -7.22 -1.32 -8.04
CA ILE A 15 -7.32 -0.07 -8.81
C ILE A 15 -8.00 0.97 -7.93
N GLY A 16 -7.27 2.02 -7.57
CA GLY A 16 -7.77 3.07 -6.70
C GLY A 16 -8.63 4.10 -7.43
N ALA A 17 -8.04 4.80 -8.39
CA ALA A 17 -8.70 5.86 -9.14
C ALA A 17 -8.10 6.02 -10.54
N VAL A 18 -8.89 6.56 -11.47
CA VAL A 18 -8.51 6.82 -12.87
C VAL A 18 -8.87 8.26 -13.24
N GLY A 19 -7.97 8.98 -13.92
CA GLY A 19 -8.21 10.36 -14.32
C GLY A 19 -7.06 10.99 -15.10
N ALA A 20 -6.97 12.32 -15.07
CA ALA A 20 -6.06 13.08 -15.93
C ALA A 20 -4.62 13.10 -15.39
N THR A 21 -4.43 13.21 -14.08
CA THR A 21 -3.09 13.30 -13.47
C THR A 21 -2.99 12.48 -12.18
N ALA A 22 -1.83 11.87 -11.93
CA ALA A 22 -1.61 11.09 -10.72
C ALA A 22 -1.70 11.91 -9.40
N PRO A 23 -1.19 13.16 -9.32
CA PRO A 23 -1.28 13.95 -8.09
C PRO A 23 -2.73 14.20 -7.64
N GLU A 24 -3.60 14.62 -8.56
CA GLU A 24 -5.01 14.90 -8.25
C GLU A 24 -5.75 13.64 -7.78
N LEU A 25 -5.43 12.49 -8.37
CA LEU A 25 -6.03 11.21 -7.97
C LEU A 25 -5.60 10.82 -6.56
N ARG A 26 -4.34 11.05 -6.19
CA ARG A 26 -3.81 10.71 -4.85
C ARG A 26 -4.48 11.51 -3.74
N ASP A 27 -4.84 12.77 -3.98
CA ASP A 27 -5.53 13.60 -2.98
C ASP A 27 -6.91 13.04 -2.60
N GLY A 28 -7.57 12.29 -3.50
CA GLY A 28 -8.87 11.67 -3.26
C GLY A 28 -8.81 10.25 -2.67
N LEU A 29 -7.63 9.64 -2.60
CA LEU A 29 -7.47 8.22 -2.24
C LEU A 29 -7.29 8.02 -0.73
N ASN A 30 -8.40 8.00 -0.02
CA ASN A 30 -8.42 7.73 1.42
C ASN A 30 -7.86 6.33 1.74
N GLY A 31 -6.96 6.25 2.73
CA GLY A 31 -6.39 5.00 3.22
C GLY A 31 -5.32 4.36 2.34
N TRP A 32 -5.11 4.88 1.13
CA TRP A 32 -3.96 4.51 0.30
C TRP A 32 -2.67 5.08 0.91
N SER A 33 -1.56 4.37 0.68
CA SER A 33 -0.24 4.81 1.13
C SER A 33 0.67 4.93 -0.07
N TRP A 34 1.28 6.10 -0.23
CA TRP A 34 2.37 6.32 -1.19
C TRP A 34 3.68 6.49 -0.44
N ARG A 35 4.62 5.56 -0.61
CA ARG A 35 5.94 5.61 0.04
C ARG A 35 7.00 5.04 -0.89
N ASN A 36 8.13 5.74 -1.02
CA ASN A 36 9.25 5.33 -1.86
C ASN A 36 8.86 5.05 -3.32
N GLY A 37 7.90 5.80 -3.85
CA GLY A 37 7.40 5.61 -5.21
C GLY A 37 6.38 4.48 -5.39
N LEU A 38 6.02 3.75 -4.33
CA LEU A 38 5.07 2.64 -4.38
C LEU A 38 3.69 3.05 -3.84
N ASP A 39 2.64 2.72 -4.56
CA ASP A 39 1.24 2.87 -4.18
C ASP A 39 0.73 1.56 -3.55
N THR A 40 0.28 1.63 -2.30
CA THR A 40 -0.24 0.47 -1.54
C THR A 40 -1.69 0.72 -1.13
N CYS A 41 -2.59 -0.21 -1.48
CA CYS A 41 -4.00 -0.14 -1.13
C CYS A 41 -4.23 -0.38 0.39
N PRO A 42 -5.39 0.06 0.94
CA PRO A 42 -5.70 -0.10 2.36
C PRO A 42 -5.62 -1.56 2.84
N LEU A 43 -6.08 -2.51 2.02
CA LEU A 43 -6.07 -3.94 2.35
C LEU A 43 -4.64 -4.48 2.46
N CYS A 44 -3.79 -4.21 1.47
CA CYS A 44 -2.39 -4.64 1.53
C CYS A 44 -1.63 -3.97 2.68
N ARG A 45 -1.99 -2.74 3.05
CA ARG A 45 -1.39 -2.07 4.21
C ARG A 45 -1.74 -2.81 5.52
N LEU A 46 -2.99 -3.23 5.71
CA LEU A 46 -3.40 -3.99 6.89
C LEU A 46 -2.64 -5.31 6.99
N VAL A 47 -2.65 -6.11 5.93
CA VAL A 47 -1.96 -7.42 5.87
C VAL A 47 -0.47 -7.28 6.19
N THR A 48 0.17 -6.21 5.70
CA THR A 48 1.62 -6.04 5.88
C THR A 48 2.01 -5.48 7.23
N SER A 49 1.14 -4.66 7.82
CA SER A 49 1.31 -4.19 9.21
C SER A 49 1.28 -5.36 10.19
N ASP A 50 0.36 -6.31 9.97
CA ASP A 50 0.24 -7.52 10.79
C ASP A 50 1.47 -8.45 10.65
N VAL A 51 2.02 -8.60 9.44
CA VAL A 51 3.23 -9.40 9.23
C VAL A 51 4.44 -8.78 9.91
N SER A 52 4.60 -7.45 9.89
CA SER A 52 5.69 -6.78 10.62
C SER A 52 5.61 -7.01 12.13
N TYR A 53 4.40 -6.96 12.73
CA TYR A 53 4.20 -7.25 14.15
C TYR A 53 4.47 -8.72 14.50
N ALA A 54 4.02 -9.67 13.66
CA ALA A 54 4.25 -11.09 13.87
C ALA A 54 5.72 -11.51 13.71
N GLY A 55 6.48 -10.82 12.85
CA GLY A 55 7.93 -10.99 12.72
C GLY A 55 8.69 -10.49 13.95
N GLN A 56 8.25 -9.36 14.52
CA GLN A 56 8.85 -8.76 15.71
C GLN A 56 8.58 -9.60 16.97
N ALA A 57 7.35 -10.11 17.15
CA ALA A 57 7.00 -11.00 18.26
C ALA A 57 7.80 -12.32 18.26
N ARG A 58 8.23 -12.80 17.09
CA ARG A 58 9.13 -13.96 16.97
C ARG A 58 10.60 -13.62 17.23
N ALA A 59 11.04 -12.42 16.90
CA ALA A 59 12.41 -11.96 17.17
C ALA A 59 12.65 -11.74 18.67
N ASP A 60 11.64 -11.26 19.40
CA ASP A 60 11.75 -10.98 20.84
C ASP A 60 11.47 -12.21 21.74
N GLY A 61 11.01 -13.33 21.16
CA GLY A 61 10.60 -14.55 21.86
C GLY A 61 11.64 -15.69 21.88
N GLY A 62 12.93 -15.39 21.80
CA GLY A 62 14.02 -16.38 21.77
C GLY A 62 14.17 -17.20 23.06
N PHE A 63 13.40 -18.29 23.14
CA PHE A 63 13.61 -19.58 23.82
C PHE A 63 14.93 -19.73 24.63
N ARG A 64 14.84 -19.63 25.96
CA ARG A 64 15.85 -20.16 26.89
C ARG A 64 15.59 -21.65 27.09
N SER A 65 16.41 -22.49 26.47
CA SER A 65 16.66 -23.87 26.92
C SER A 65 17.63 -23.89 28.10
#